data_AF-A0AAD5KFK0-F1
#
_entry.id   AF-A0AAD5KFK0-F1
#
_cell.length_a   1.000
_cell.length_b   1.000
_cell.length_c   1.000
_cell.angle_alpha   90.00
_cell.angle_beta   90.00
_cell.angle_gamma   90.00
#
_symmetry.space_group_name_H-M   'P 1'
#
loop_
_entity.id
_entity.type
_entity.pdbx_description
1 polymer ?
#
loop_
_entity_poly.entity_id
_entity_poly.type
_entity_poly.pdbx_seq_one_letter_code
_entity_poly.pdbx_strand_id
1 'polypeptide(L)'
;MGGGGRGDFGDEAVQTLLKRMEDQRGEFFVFVAGYTDNMETFLKANPGLSSRFDKTLQFEDYSPEELLQIAKGMTIAPDAEEHLGNYLAFIHEYRDKYFGNARTVRQVVTDAINKHNLRLAAMPREERIEGIINILAMQDVEHLKLDKSDFIFNKKTIGFQARGSR
;
A
#
# COMPACT_ATOMS: atom_id res chain seq x y z
N MET A 1 -12.47 -19.37 38.30
CA MET A 1 -13.16 -18.22 37.67
C MET A 1 -12.09 -17.52 36.83
N GLY A 2 -11.98 -17.66 35.51
CA GLY A 2 -12.98 -17.80 34.45
C GLY A 2 -12.87 -16.55 33.58
N GLY A 3 -11.91 -16.51 32.65
CA GLY A 3 -11.65 -15.35 31.79
C GLY A 3 -10.76 -15.69 30.59
N GLY A 4 -11.12 -16.73 29.84
CA GLY A 4 -10.38 -17.14 28.65
C GLY A 4 -10.79 -16.36 27.40
N GLY A 5 -9.82 -16.10 26.52
CA GLY A 5 -10.01 -16.50 25.13
C GLY A 5 -9.42 -15.65 24.01
N ARG A 6 -8.96 -14.41 24.24
CA ARG A 6 -8.43 -13.58 23.13
C ARG A 6 -7.16 -12.75 23.39
N GLY A 7 -6.82 -12.49 24.65
CA GLY A 7 -5.57 -11.77 25.01
C GLY A 7 -4.38 -12.71 25.22
N ASP A 8 -4.58 -13.84 25.89
CA ASP A 8 -3.47 -14.67 26.39
C ASP A 8 -2.59 -15.30 25.29
N PHE A 9 -3.17 -15.74 24.17
CA PHE A 9 -2.39 -16.40 23.12
C PHE A 9 -1.43 -15.44 22.40
N GLY A 10 -1.80 -14.16 22.27
CA GLY A 10 -0.94 -13.16 21.65
C GLY A 10 0.28 -12.86 22.53
N ASP A 11 0.03 -12.67 23.83
CA ASP A 11 1.08 -12.40 24.81
C ASP A 11 2.01 -13.60 24.98
N GLU A 12 1.47 -14.82 25.01
CA GLU A 12 2.26 -16.06 25.07
C GLU A 12 3.14 -16.24 23.83
N ALA A 13 2.63 -15.94 22.64
CA ALA A 13 3.42 -15.99 21.40
C ALA A 13 4.57 -14.99 21.42
N VAL A 14 4.33 -13.75 21.87
CA VAL A 14 5.37 -12.71 21.99
C VAL A 14 6.43 -13.11 23.01
N GLN A 15 6.03 -13.62 24.18
CA GLN A 15 6.98 -14.09 25.20
C GLN A 15 7.82 -15.26 24.70
N THR A 16 7.21 -16.21 23.99
CA THR A 16 7.91 -17.34 23.40
C THR A 16 8.93 -16.88 22.36
N LEU A 17 8.57 -15.91 21.52
CA LEU A 17 9.48 -15.31 20.54
C LEU A 17 10.65 -14.60 21.24
N LEU A 18 10.38 -13.75 22.23
CA LEU A 18 11.41 -13.04 22.99
C LEU A 18 12.40 -13.99 23.67
N LYS A 19 11.90 -15.09 24.25
CA LYS A 19 12.73 -16.11 24.85
C LYS A 19 13.65 -16.77 23.81
N ARG A 20 13.11 -17.14 22.64
CA ARG A 20 13.95 -17.70 21.56
C ARG A 20 14.98 -16.71 21.04
N MET A 21 14.64 -15.42 20.92
CA MET A 21 15.59 -14.38 20.51
C MET A 21 16.78 -14.26 21.48
N GLU A 22 16.59 -14.64 22.75
CA GLU A 22 17.64 -14.67 23.77
C GLU A 22 18.42 -16.00 23.78
N ASP A 23 17.71 -17.12 23.79
CA ASP A 23 18.30 -18.45 23.94
C ASP A 23 19.07 -18.90 22.69
N GLN A 24 18.70 -18.39 21.50
CA GLN A 24 19.25 -18.80 20.19
C GLN A 24 19.85 -17.61 19.43
N ARG A 25 20.55 -16.72 20.15
CA ARG A 25 21.22 -15.55 19.56
C ARG A 25 22.18 -15.97 18.44
N GLY A 26 22.02 -15.34 17.27
CA GLY A 26 22.86 -15.57 16.10
C GLY A 26 22.39 -16.69 15.17
N GLU A 27 21.36 -17.46 15.55
CA GLU A 27 20.81 -18.53 14.70
C GLU A 27 19.75 -18.01 13.72
N PHE A 28 19.07 -16.90 14.04
CA PHE A 28 18.08 -16.28 13.16
C PHE A 28 17.97 -14.77 13.38
N PHE A 29 17.35 -14.11 12.40
CA PHE A 29 16.97 -12.70 12.47
C PHE A 29 15.45 -12.57 12.53
N VAL A 30 14.97 -11.60 13.30
CA VAL A 30 13.55 -11.25 13.38
C VAL A 30 13.37 -9.84 12.87
N PHE A 31 12.49 -9.69 11.87
CA PHE A 31 12.03 -8.40 11.40
C PHE A 31 10.55 -8.26 11.74
N VAL A 32 10.21 -7.14 12.37
CA VAL A 32 8.83 -6.71 12.61
C VAL A 32 8.57 -5.48 11.77
N ALA A 33 7.41 -5.43 11.13
CA ALA A 33 7.03 -4.35 10.24
C ALA A 33 5.58 -3.95 10.48
N GLY A 34 5.31 -2.66 10.42
CA GLY A 34 3.99 -2.09 10.63
C GLY A 34 4.05 -0.57 10.54
N TYR A 35 2.88 0.07 10.62
CA TYR A 35 2.78 1.52 10.69
C TYR A 35 3.45 2.07 11.95
N THR A 36 4.07 3.25 11.86
CA THR A 36 4.88 3.86 12.93
C THR A 36 4.16 3.86 14.28
N ASP A 37 2.94 4.40 14.35
CA ASP A 37 2.13 4.44 15.59
C ASP A 37 1.90 3.05 16.20
N ASN A 38 1.63 2.06 15.34
CA ASN A 38 1.37 0.69 15.76
C ASN A 38 2.65 0.03 16.29
N MET A 39 3.79 0.28 15.64
CA MET A 39 5.09 -0.21 16.06
C MET A 39 5.55 0.42 17.37
N GLU A 40 5.32 1.72 17.57
CA GLU A 40 5.57 2.36 18.86
C GLU A 40 4.75 1.74 19.99
N THR A 41 3.46 1.49 19.73
CA THR A 41 2.57 0.85 20.70
C THR A 41 3.04 -0.58 21.00
N PHE A 42 3.44 -1.33 19.97
CA PHE A 42 3.99 -2.68 20.10
C PHE A 42 5.26 -2.70 20.95
N LEU A 43 6.24 -1.83 20.68
CA LEU A 43 7.50 -1.79 21.42
C LEU A 43 7.32 -1.37 22.89
N LYS A 44 6.33 -0.50 23.17
CA LYS A 44 5.96 -0.07 24.52
C LYS A 44 5.14 -1.11 25.29
N ALA A 45 4.58 -2.12 24.62
CA ALA A 45 3.74 -3.13 25.25
C ALA A 45 4.49 -4.00 26.29
N ASN A 46 5.79 -4.21 26.09
CA ASN A 46 6.65 -4.95 27.03
C ASN A 46 8.10 -4.43 26.93
N PRO A 47 8.76 -4.09 28.06
CA PRO A 47 10.17 -3.66 28.06
C PRO A 47 11.12 -4.61 27.34
N GLY A 48 10.82 -5.92 27.32
CA GLY A 48 11.59 -6.93 26.60
C GLY A 48 11.61 -6.72 25.08
N LEU A 49 10.54 -6.17 24.50
CA LEU A 49 10.48 -5.87 23.07
C LEU A 49 11.44 -4.73 22.71
N SER A 50 11.33 -3.60 23.44
CA SER A 50 12.19 -2.44 23.22
C SER A 50 13.69 -2.77 23.33
N SER A 51 14.08 -3.73 24.18
CA SER A 51 15.50 -4.09 24.34
C SER A 51 16.02 -5.09 23.30
N ARG A 52 15.15 -5.84 22.61
CA ARG A 52 15.55 -6.82 21.56
C ARG A 52 15.37 -6.28 20.14
N PHE A 53 14.51 -5.29 19.95
CA PHE A 53 14.34 -4.56 18.70
C PHE A 53 15.03 -3.20 18.79
N ASP A 54 16.36 -3.22 18.85
CA ASP A 54 17.22 -2.05 19.05
C ASP A 54 17.54 -1.29 17.74
N LYS A 55 17.22 -1.88 16.59
CA LYS A 55 17.38 -1.27 15.27
C LYS A 55 16.03 -0.97 14.65
N THR A 56 15.82 0.31 14.34
CA THR A 56 14.61 0.77 13.64
C THR A 56 15.01 1.31 12.27
N LEU A 57 14.33 0.83 11.23
CA LEU A 57 14.39 1.37 9.88
C LEU A 57 13.04 1.99 9.57
N GLN A 58 13.02 3.31 9.40
CA GLN A 58 11.82 4.05 9.02
C GLN A 58 11.80 4.21 7.50
N PHE A 59 10.68 3.84 6.89
CA PHE A 59 10.41 4.08 5.48
C PHE A 59 9.49 5.29 5.38
N GLU A 60 9.97 6.34 4.72
CA GLU A 60 9.14 7.50 4.41
C GLU A 60 8.22 7.20 3.22
N ASP A 61 7.10 7.92 3.14
CA ASP A 61 6.25 7.87 1.96
C ASP A 61 7.02 8.40 0.76
N TYR A 62 6.78 7.82 -0.41
CA TYR A 62 7.32 8.33 -1.66
C TYR A 62 6.71 9.69 -1.98
N SER A 63 7.52 10.62 -2.49
CA SER A 63 7.02 11.87 -3.05
C SER A 63 6.13 11.63 -4.28
N PRO A 64 5.26 12.57 -4.66
CA PRO A 64 4.48 12.45 -5.90
C PRO A 64 5.34 12.15 -7.13
N GLU A 65 6.53 12.73 -7.21
CA GLU A 65 7.50 12.50 -8.29
C GLU A 65 8.03 11.06 -8.26
N GLU A 66 8.36 10.55 -7.08
CA GLU A 66 8.80 9.16 -6.91
C GLU A 66 7.66 8.16 -7.19
N LEU A 67 6.43 8.47 -6.78
CA LEU A 67 5.24 7.70 -7.13
C LEU A 67 5.04 7.65 -8.66
N LEU A 68 5.26 8.78 -9.35
CA LEU A 68 5.20 8.82 -10.81
C LEU A 68 6.33 8.01 -11.45
N GLN A 69 7.54 8.01 -10.89
CA GLN A 69 8.62 7.13 -11.36
C GLN A 69 8.26 5.65 -11.20
N ILE A 70 7.63 5.27 -10.08
CA ILE A 70 7.13 3.91 -9.86
C ILE A 70 6.05 3.54 -10.88
N ALA A 71 5.28 4.52 -11.37
CA ALA A 71 4.23 4.29 -12.35
C ALA A 71 4.77 3.97 -13.77
N LYS A 72 6.03 4.33 -14.06
CA LYS A 72 6.65 4.17 -15.37
C LYS A 72 7.08 2.72 -15.62
N GLY A 73 6.10 1.86 -15.95
CA GLY A 73 6.31 0.50 -16.46
C GLY A 73 6.15 0.37 -17.99
N MET A 74 5.59 1.40 -18.64
CA MET A 74 5.39 1.51 -20.09
C MET A 74 5.64 2.96 -20.52
N THR A 75 5.75 3.20 -21.82
CA THR A 75 5.79 4.57 -22.35
C THR A 75 4.42 5.23 -22.14
N ILE A 76 4.40 6.43 -21.56
CA ILE A 76 3.20 7.21 -21.30
C ILE A 76 3.24 8.45 -22.20
N ALA A 77 2.13 8.79 -22.86
CA ALA A 77 2.04 10.01 -23.63
C ALA A 77 2.16 11.25 -22.73
N PRO A 78 2.74 12.38 -23.18
CA PRO A 78 3.00 13.53 -22.31
C PRO A 78 1.78 14.07 -21.57
N ASP A 79 0.62 14.11 -22.23
CA ASP A 79 -0.66 14.54 -21.65
C ASP A 79 -1.18 13.55 -20.58
N ALA A 80 -1.03 12.25 -20.84
CA ALA A 80 -1.36 11.21 -19.89
C ALA A 80 -0.42 11.19 -18.67
N GLU A 81 0.87 11.48 -18.87
CA GLU A 81 1.86 11.57 -17.80
C GLU A 81 1.57 12.77 -16.90
N GLU A 82 1.25 13.92 -17.49
CA GLU A 82 0.83 15.12 -16.75
C GLU A 82 -0.43 14.85 -15.91
N HIS A 83 -1.46 14.25 -16.51
CA HIS A 83 -2.69 13.90 -15.80
C HIS A 83 -2.45 12.90 -14.67
N LEU A 84 -1.66 11.85 -14.92
CA LEU A 84 -1.30 10.86 -13.91
C LEU A 84 -0.48 11.49 -12.78
N GLY A 85 0.46 12.37 -13.09
CA GLY A 85 1.24 13.11 -12.09
C GLY A 85 0.35 13.97 -11.20
N ASN A 86 -0.58 14.73 -11.78
CA ASN A 86 -1.55 15.53 -11.04
C ASN A 86 -2.44 14.66 -10.13
N TYR A 87 -2.86 13.50 -10.62
CA TYR A 87 -3.63 12.54 -9.83
C TYR A 87 -2.83 11.96 -8.67
N LEU A 88 -1.57 11.58 -8.89
CA LEU A 88 -0.68 11.07 -7.85
C LEU A 88 -0.39 12.14 -6.78
N ALA A 89 -0.21 13.40 -7.18
CA ALA A 89 -0.06 14.53 -6.27
C ALA A 89 -1.33 14.74 -5.43
N PHE A 90 -2.50 14.70 -6.07
CA PHE A 90 -3.80 14.83 -5.39
C PHE A 90 -4.00 13.73 -4.33
N ILE A 91 -3.83 12.45 -4.70
CA ILE A 91 -4.04 11.36 -3.74
C ILE A 91 -3.02 11.40 -2.60
N HIS A 92 -1.81 11.89 -2.87
CA HIS A 92 -0.77 12.05 -1.87
C HIS A 92 -1.10 13.19 -0.90
N GLU A 93 -1.60 14.33 -1.38
CA GLU A 93 -2.01 15.48 -0.54
C GLU A 93 -3.12 15.09 0.45
N TYR A 94 -4.11 14.31 0.01
CA TYR A 94 -5.27 13.94 0.82
C TYR A 94 -5.14 12.59 1.53
N ARG A 95 -3.97 11.95 1.46
CA ARG A 95 -3.74 10.59 2.01
C ARG A 95 -3.95 10.50 3.52
N ASP A 96 -4.36 9.32 3.98
CA ASP A 96 -4.35 8.98 5.39
C ASP A 96 -3.02 8.30 5.79
N LYS A 97 -2.86 8.03 7.09
CA LYS A 97 -1.68 7.34 7.62
C LYS A 97 -1.54 5.87 7.18
N TYR A 98 -2.53 5.34 6.45
CA TYR A 98 -2.57 3.98 5.95
C TYR A 98 -2.39 3.92 4.43
N PHE A 99 -1.91 5.02 3.83
CA PHE A 99 -1.64 5.11 2.40
C PHE A 99 -0.73 3.97 1.91
N GLY A 100 -1.12 3.38 0.79
CA GLY A 100 -0.45 2.18 0.26
C GLY A 100 0.87 2.45 -0.47
N ASN A 101 1.28 3.71 -0.66
CA ASN A 101 2.49 4.10 -1.41
C ASN A 101 2.56 3.38 -2.78
N ALA A 102 3.66 2.68 -3.06
CA ALA A 102 3.87 1.91 -4.29
C ALA A 102 2.72 0.92 -4.59
N ARG A 103 2.04 0.40 -3.57
CA ARG A 103 0.86 -0.46 -3.77
C ARG A 103 -0.28 0.31 -4.43
N THR A 104 -0.52 1.55 -3.99
CA THR A 104 -1.55 2.43 -4.59
C THR A 104 -1.19 2.71 -6.04
N VAL A 105 0.07 3.07 -6.32
CA VAL A 105 0.54 3.31 -7.69
C VAL A 105 0.33 2.09 -8.58
N ARG A 106 0.67 0.89 -8.11
CA ARG A 106 0.43 -0.35 -8.87
C ARG A 106 -1.04 -0.57 -9.19
N GLN A 107 -1.95 -0.25 -8.28
CA GLN A 107 -3.39 -0.34 -8.52
C GLN A 107 -3.81 0.63 -9.63
N VAL A 108 -3.41 1.90 -9.51
CA VAL A 108 -3.68 2.95 -10.50
C VAL A 108 -3.16 2.57 -11.89
N VAL A 109 -1.92 2.10 -11.98
CA VAL A 109 -1.30 1.67 -13.24
C VAL A 109 -1.99 0.44 -13.80
N THR A 110 -2.35 -0.53 -12.96
CA THR A 110 -3.08 -1.73 -13.40
C THR A 110 -4.43 -1.34 -14.02
N ASP A 111 -5.14 -0.41 -13.39
CA ASP A 111 -6.42 0.09 -13.90
C ASP A 111 -6.25 0.83 -15.24
N ALA A 112 -5.21 1.67 -15.36
CA ALA A 112 -4.89 2.34 -16.61
C ALA A 112 -4.50 1.35 -17.73
N ILE A 113 -3.70 0.32 -17.44
CA ILE A 113 -3.37 -0.77 -18.39
C ILE A 113 -4.63 -1.52 -18.81
N ASN A 114 -5.57 -1.77 -17.90
CA ASN A 114 -6.83 -2.40 -18.26
C ASN A 114 -7.65 -1.54 -19.24
N LYS A 115 -7.69 -0.22 -19.04
CA LYS A 115 -8.34 0.72 -19.98
C LYS A 115 -7.63 0.72 -21.33
N HIS A 116 -6.31 0.74 -21.32
CA HIS A 116 -5.48 0.63 -22.52
C HIS A 116 -5.79 -0.65 -23.32
N ASN A 117 -5.87 -1.80 -22.65
CA ASN A 117 -6.21 -3.07 -23.30
C ASN A 117 -7.62 -3.06 -23.91
N LEU A 118 -8.60 -2.46 -23.24
CA LEU A 118 -9.96 -2.31 -23.76
C LEU A 118 -10.00 -1.40 -25.00
N ARG A 119 -9.24 -0.30 -24.98
CA ARG A 119 -9.09 0.61 -26.12
C ARG A 119 -8.49 -0.12 -27.33
N LEU A 120 -7.41 -0.87 -27.14
CA LEU A 120 -6.81 -1.67 -28.21
C LEU A 120 -7.75 -2.76 -28.74
N ALA A 121 -8.53 -3.39 -27.86
CA ALA A 121 -9.49 -4.41 -28.26
C ALA A 121 -10.60 -3.86 -29.16
N ALA A 122 -11.02 -2.62 -28.94
CA ALA A 122 -12.03 -1.93 -29.75
C ALA A 122 -11.50 -1.40 -31.09
N MET A 123 -10.18 -1.31 -31.26
CA MET A 123 -9.52 -0.76 -32.45
C MET A 123 -9.38 -1.82 -33.57
N PRO A 124 -9.58 -1.46 -34.87
CA PRO A 124 -9.27 -2.33 -36.00
C PRO A 124 -7.81 -2.79 -36.00
N ARG A 125 -7.52 -4.00 -36.51
CA ARG A 125 -6.17 -4.57 -36.43
C ARG A 125 -5.14 -3.74 -37.19
N GLU A 126 -5.58 -3.10 -38.27
CA GLU A 126 -4.80 -2.27 -39.18
C GLU A 126 -4.30 -0.98 -38.50
N GLU A 127 -5.01 -0.51 -37.47
CA GLU A 127 -4.68 0.70 -36.71
C GLU A 127 -3.80 0.40 -35.48
N ARG A 128 -3.62 -0.89 -35.12
CA ARG A 128 -2.79 -1.32 -33.98
C ARG A 128 -1.30 -1.33 -34.35
N ILE A 129 -0.73 -0.15 -34.57
CA ILE A 129 0.71 0.02 -34.81
C ILE A 129 1.51 0.01 -33.51
N GLU A 130 2.80 -0.31 -33.58
CA GLU A 130 3.69 -0.46 -32.41
C GLU A 130 3.69 0.78 -31.50
N GLY A 131 3.67 1.99 -32.09
CA GLY A 131 3.59 3.25 -31.35
C GLY A 131 2.28 3.50 -30.62
N ILE A 132 1.22 2.73 -30.89
CA ILE A 132 -0.07 2.80 -30.19
C ILE A 132 -0.19 1.67 -29.17
N ILE A 133 0.31 0.48 -29.52
CA ILE A 133 0.24 -0.71 -28.65
C ILE A 133 1.07 -0.52 -27.36
N ASN A 134 2.19 0.20 -27.44
CA ASN A 134 3.11 0.33 -26.31
C ASN A 134 2.98 1.67 -25.56
N ILE A 135 2.02 2.53 -25.95
CA ILE A 135 1.85 3.86 -25.37
C ILE A 135 0.51 3.99 -24.64
N LEU A 136 0.60 4.28 -23.35
CA LEU A 136 -0.53 4.64 -22.52
C LEU A 136 -0.90 6.10 -22.79
N ALA A 137 -2.12 6.34 -23.30
CA ALA A 137 -2.55 7.68 -23.72
C ALA A 137 -3.59 8.27 -22.77
N MET A 138 -3.97 9.53 -23.00
CA MET A 138 -4.86 10.27 -22.10
C MET A 138 -6.19 9.57 -21.83
N GLN A 139 -6.77 8.92 -22.84
CA GLN A 139 -8.02 8.15 -22.71
C GLN A 139 -7.91 6.98 -21.71
N ASP A 140 -6.69 6.46 -21.50
CA ASP A 140 -6.44 5.34 -20.59
C ASP A 140 -6.42 5.81 -19.12
N VAL A 141 -6.17 7.11 -18.87
CA VAL A 141 -6.09 7.72 -17.53
C VAL A 141 -7.20 8.73 -17.21
N GLU A 142 -8.01 9.11 -18.20
CA GLU A 142 -9.06 10.13 -18.03
C GLU A 142 -10.07 9.81 -16.91
N HIS A 143 -10.23 8.52 -16.60
CA HIS A 143 -11.10 8.05 -15.53
C HIS A 143 -10.58 8.37 -14.12
N LEU A 144 -9.30 8.70 -13.96
CA LEU A 144 -8.71 9.11 -12.69
C LEU A 144 -9.10 10.57 -12.43
N LYS A 145 -10.08 10.81 -11.54
CA LYS A 145 -10.60 12.15 -11.28
C LYS A 145 -9.90 12.79 -10.09
N LEU A 146 -9.67 14.10 -10.21
CA LEU A 146 -9.09 14.94 -9.14
C LEU A 146 -10.19 15.39 -8.17
N ASP A 147 -10.99 14.45 -7.70
CA ASP A 147 -12.06 14.72 -6.75
C ASP A 147 -12.05 13.71 -5.60
N LYS A 148 -12.63 14.12 -4.48
CA LYS A 148 -12.62 13.34 -3.24
C LYS A 148 -13.57 12.13 -3.27
N SER A 149 -14.33 11.95 -4.37
CA SER A 149 -15.27 10.84 -4.50
C SER A 149 -14.60 9.56 -5.00
N ASP A 150 -13.41 9.67 -5.59
CA ASP A 150 -12.66 8.52 -6.09
C ASP A 150 -12.11 7.63 -4.95
N PHE A 151 -12.26 6.33 -5.18
CA PHE A 151 -12.29 5.18 -4.28
C PHE A 151 -11.14 5.00 -3.26
N ILE A 152 -10.11 5.83 -3.28
CA ILE A 152 -8.89 5.65 -2.46
C ILE A 152 -9.13 6.05 -1.00
N PHE A 153 -10.04 6.99 -0.73
CA PHE A 153 -10.35 7.45 0.63
C PHE A 153 -11.50 6.68 1.29
N ASN A 154 -12.27 5.93 0.50
CA ASN A 154 -13.40 5.13 0.95
C ASN A 154 -13.07 3.64 0.87
N LYS A 155 -11.95 3.23 1.48
CA LYS A 155 -11.76 1.80 1.77
C LYS A 155 -12.91 1.35 2.67
N LYS A 156 -13.91 0.68 2.11
CA LYS A 156 -14.84 -0.14 2.90
C LYS A 156 -13.98 -1.04 3.76
N THR A 157 -13.99 -0.80 5.06
CA THR A 157 -13.33 -1.67 6.02
C THR A 157 -13.97 -3.04 5.84
N ILE A 158 -13.27 -4.01 5.23
CA ILE A 158 -13.65 -5.41 5.30
C ILE A 158 -13.25 -5.88 6.69
N GLY A 159 -13.97 -5.36 7.69
CA GLY A 159 -13.86 -5.69 9.09
C GLY A 159 -15.19 -6.27 9.54
N PHE A 160 -15.13 -7.37 10.29
CA PHE A 160 -16.29 -7.96 10.93
C PHE A 160 -16.95 -6.88 11.81
N GLN A 161 -18.12 -6.37 11.39
CA GLN A 161 -18.92 -5.51 12.24
C GLN A 161 -19.38 -6.35 13.43
N ALA A 162 -18.74 -6.16 14.58
CA ALA A 162 -19.29 -6.65 15.84
C ALA A 162 -20.63 -5.96 16.04
N ARG A 163 -21.72 -6.70 15.80
CA ARG A 163 -23.07 -6.25 16.17
C ARG A 163 -23.05 -5.96 17.67
N GLY A 164 -23.21 -4.67 17.99
CA GLY A 164 -23.38 -4.23 19.37
C GLY A 164 -24.56 -4.96 20.01
N SER A 165 -24.30 -5.54 21.17
CA SER A 165 -25.32 -6.06 22.08
C SER A 165 -26.16 -4.90 22.59
N ARG A 166 -27.48 -4.96 22.33
CA ARG A 166 -28.47 -4.38 23.23
C ARG A 166 -28.71 -5.32 24.39
#